data_AF-A0A6B3FF37-F1
#
_entry.id   AF-A0A6B3FF37-F1
#
_cell.length_a   1.000
_cell.length_b   1.000
_cell.length_c   1.000
_cell.angle_alpha   90.00
_cell.angle_beta   90.00
_cell.angle_gamma   90.00
#
_symmetry.space_group_name_H-M   'P 1'
#
loop_
_entity.id
_entity.type
_entity.pdbx_description
1 polymer ?
#
loop_
_entity_poly.entity_id
_entity_poly.type
_entity_poly.pdbx_seq_one_letter_code
_entity_poly.pdbx_strand_id
1 'polypeptide(L)'
;MRTAALYTSIGSLVLSALAAAPAGAWERPGSAEARGTAIAAARATAAGIDFTACPEEEMLPDSLKCGTVKVPLDYAEPDGRQLELTVSRTPATGPAQERQGAFVYNPGGPGASSITFPMAGELP
;
A
#
# COMPACT_ATOMS: atom_id res chain seq x y z
N MET A 1 30.62 -35.12 -35.50
CA MET A 1 30.40 -35.13 -34.03
C MET A 1 30.47 -33.73 -33.38
N ARG A 2 31.25 -32.77 -33.89
CA ARG A 2 31.33 -31.40 -33.32
C ARG A 2 30.14 -30.47 -33.63
N THR A 3 29.40 -30.72 -34.71
CA THR A 3 28.25 -29.92 -35.14
C THR A 3 26.98 -30.22 -34.34
N ALA A 4 26.76 -31.46 -33.92
CA ALA A 4 25.58 -31.84 -33.13
C ALA A 4 25.55 -31.20 -31.72
N ALA A 5 26.72 -30.95 -31.13
CA ALA A 5 26.86 -30.31 -29.82
C ALA A 5 26.58 -28.78 -29.84
N LEU A 6 26.71 -28.15 -31.02
CA LEU A 6 26.43 -26.73 -31.21
C LEU A 6 24.92 -26.45 -31.35
N TYR A 7 24.16 -27.38 -31.95
CA TYR A 7 22.72 -27.23 -32.09
C TYR A 7 21.95 -27.49 -30.78
N THR A 8 22.43 -28.39 -29.92
CA THR A 8 21.81 -28.66 -28.61
C THR A 8 22.04 -27.54 -27.60
N SER A 9 23.16 -26.82 -27.70
CA SER A 9 23.46 -25.68 -26.81
C SER A 9 22.66 -24.42 -27.18
N ILE A 10 22.40 -24.18 -28.46
CA ILE A 10 21.52 -23.08 -28.92
C ILE A 10 20.05 -23.36 -28.59
N GLY A 11 19.58 -24.60 -28.74
CA GLY A 11 18.20 -24.98 -28.43
C GLY A 11 17.83 -24.76 -26.95
N SER A 12 18.76 -25.02 -26.03
CA SER A 12 18.54 -24.84 -24.59
C SER A 12 18.49 -23.37 -24.15
N LEU A 13 19.17 -22.47 -24.86
CA LEU A 13 19.13 -21.01 -24.60
C LEU A 13 17.81 -20.38 -25.07
N VAL A 14 17.19 -20.91 -26.13
CA VAL A 14 15.90 -20.39 -26.62
C VAL A 14 14.73 -20.86 -25.75
N LEU A 15 14.79 -22.08 -25.19
CA LEU A 15 13.70 -22.62 -24.35
C LEU A 15 13.67 -22.03 -22.93
N SER A 16 14.81 -21.60 -22.39
CA SER A 16 14.88 -20.98 -21.04
C SER A 16 14.48 -19.50 -21.03
N ALA A 17 14.42 -18.83 -22.19
CA ALA A 17 13.92 -17.46 -22.32
C ALA A 17 12.38 -17.36 -22.34
N LEU A 18 11.65 -18.45 -22.60
CA LEU A 18 10.19 -18.43 -22.74
C LEU A 18 9.42 -18.76 -21.45
N ALA A 19 10.06 -19.35 -20.44
CA ALA A 19 9.41 -19.80 -19.20
C ALA A 19 9.56 -18.82 -18.01
N ALA A 20 10.39 -17.78 -18.14
CA ALA A 20 10.49 -16.70 -17.16
C ALA A 20 9.73 -15.48 -17.68
N ALA A 21 8.40 -15.55 -17.68
CA ALA A 21 7.62 -14.32 -17.61
C ALA A 21 8.08 -13.60 -16.33
N PRO A 22 8.57 -12.35 -16.38
CA PRO A 22 8.74 -11.62 -15.15
C PRO A 22 7.35 -11.54 -14.52
N ALA A 23 7.23 -11.99 -13.26
CA ALA A 23 6.07 -11.70 -12.42
C ALA A 23 6.00 -10.21 -12.03
N GLY A 24 6.59 -9.34 -12.85
CA GLY A 24 6.36 -7.92 -12.84
C GLY A 24 5.11 -7.66 -13.65
N ALA A 25 4.05 -7.27 -12.95
CA ALA A 25 2.86 -6.68 -13.54
C ALA A 25 3.25 -5.76 -14.69
N TRP A 26 2.48 -5.79 -15.78
CA TRP A 26 2.49 -4.74 -16.79
C TRP A 26 2.09 -3.42 -16.11
N GLU A 27 3.01 -2.73 -15.45
CA GLU A 27 2.88 -1.31 -15.22
C GLU A 27 3.06 -0.65 -16.59
N ARG A 28 1.94 -0.47 -17.30
CA ARG A 28 1.90 0.39 -18.47
C ARG A 28 2.21 1.81 -17.99
N PRO A 29 3.25 2.47 -18.51
CA PRO A 29 3.44 3.90 -18.26
C PRO A 29 2.15 4.65 -18.63
N GLY A 30 1.51 5.29 -17.65
CA GLY A 30 0.37 6.18 -17.89
C GLY A 30 -1.01 5.51 -18.04
N SER A 31 -1.32 4.46 -17.26
CA SER A 31 -2.73 4.04 -17.13
C SER A 31 -3.59 5.11 -16.47
N ALA A 32 -4.90 5.10 -16.73
CA ALA A 32 -5.85 6.04 -16.12
C ALA A 32 -5.85 5.90 -14.60
N GLU A 33 -5.77 4.67 -14.10
CA GLU A 33 -5.70 4.32 -12.69
C GLU A 33 -4.43 4.86 -12.04
N ALA A 34 -3.26 4.69 -12.67
CA ALA A 34 -2.00 5.23 -12.14
C ALA A 34 -2.07 6.77 -11.99
N ARG A 35 -2.68 7.45 -12.97
CA ARG A 35 -2.92 8.89 -12.90
C ARG A 35 -3.88 9.24 -11.76
N GLY A 36 -4.99 8.52 -11.64
CA GLY A 36 -5.94 8.76 -10.56
C GLY A 36 -5.35 8.48 -9.18
N THR A 37 -4.46 7.50 -9.04
CA THR A 37 -3.74 7.22 -7.79
C THR A 37 -2.91 8.41 -7.37
N ALA A 38 -2.15 9.00 -8.30
CA ALA A 38 -1.39 10.21 -8.02
C ALA A 38 -2.28 11.39 -7.61
N ILE A 39 -3.43 11.56 -8.28
CA ILE A 39 -4.42 12.60 -7.95
C ILE A 39 -5.00 12.39 -6.55
N ALA A 40 -5.44 11.17 -6.23
CA ALA A 40 -6.00 10.82 -4.94
C ALA A 40 -4.99 11.01 -3.81
N ALA A 41 -3.74 10.60 -3.99
CA ALA A 41 -2.67 10.80 -3.02
C ALA A 41 -2.37 12.28 -2.76
N ALA A 42 -2.33 13.10 -3.83
CA ALA A 42 -2.16 14.54 -3.70
C ALA A 42 -3.33 15.20 -2.95
N ARG A 43 -4.57 14.80 -3.25
CA ARG A 43 -5.78 15.28 -2.55
C ARG A 43 -5.78 14.88 -1.08
N ALA A 44 -5.46 13.63 -0.77
CA ALA A 44 -5.37 13.15 0.61
C ALA A 44 -4.29 13.91 1.39
N THR A 45 -3.15 14.22 0.77
CA THR A 45 -2.08 15.03 1.38
C THR A 45 -2.55 16.46 1.65
N ALA A 46 -3.25 17.08 0.69
CA ALA A 46 -3.75 18.45 0.82
C ALA A 46 -4.87 18.57 1.87
N ALA A 47 -5.75 17.57 1.95
CA ALA A 47 -6.82 17.51 2.95
C ALA A 47 -6.27 17.22 4.36
N GLY A 48 -5.22 16.41 4.44
CA GLY A 48 -4.73 15.88 5.71
C GLY A 48 -5.70 14.88 6.32
N ILE A 49 -5.38 14.46 7.55
CA ILE A 49 -6.21 13.55 8.34
C ILE A 49 -6.38 14.19 9.70
N ASP A 50 -7.63 14.46 10.07
CA ASP A 50 -7.95 14.87 11.43
C ASP A 50 -8.00 13.61 12.30
N PHE A 51 -7.04 13.51 13.22
CA PHE A 51 -6.91 12.36 14.10
C PHE A 51 -7.53 12.70 15.45
N THR A 52 -8.69 12.12 15.72
CA THR A 52 -9.45 12.30 16.96
C THR A 52 -9.42 11.03 17.80
N ALA A 53 -10.16 11.02 18.91
CA ALA A 53 -10.50 9.78 19.58
C ALA A 53 -11.18 8.81 18.59
N CYS A 54 -10.91 7.52 18.73
CA CYS A 54 -11.60 6.50 17.97
C CYS A 54 -13.08 6.41 18.38
N PRO A 55 -13.97 5.96 17.49
CA PRO A 55 -15.37 5.72 17.83
C PRO A 55 -15.49 4.80 19.05
N GLU A 56 -16.43 5.11 19.95
CA GLU A 56 -16.61 4.40 21.22
C GLU A 56 -16.97 2.92 20.99
N GLU A 57 -17.67 2.64 19.89
CA GLU A 57 -18.11 1.30 19.50
C GLU A 57 -16.97 0.34 19.23
N GLU A 58 -15.78 0.86 18.88
CA GLU A 58 -14.57 0.06 18.65
C GLU A 58 -13.88 -0.35 19.97
N MET A 59 -14.28 0.25 21.10
CA MET A 59 -13.73 -0.02 22.44
C MET A 59 -12.20 0.09 22.51
N LEU A 60 -11.63 1.07 21.81
CA LEU A 60 -10.19 1.30 21.69
C LEU A 60 -9.65 2.23 22.77
N PRO A 61 -8.38 2.06 23.20
CA PRO A 61 -7.79 2.94 24.20
C PRO A 61 -7.55 4.36 23.66
N ASP A 62 -7.54 5.34 24.56
CA ASP A 62 -7.30 6.75 24.22
C ASP A 62 -5.91 7.02 23.61
N SER A 63 -4.93 6.13 23.82
CA SER A 63 -3.60 6.21 23.19
C SER A 63 -3.69 6.11 21.67
N LEU A 64 -4.69 5.38 21.17
CA LEU A 64 -4.96 5.20 19.76
C LEU A 64 -5.84 6.33 19.24
N LYS A 65 -5.43 6.94 18.13
CA LYS A 65 -6.20 7.99 17.45
C LYS A 65 -6.67 7.50 16.10
N CYS A 66 -7.92 7.77 15.75
CA CYS A 66 -8.51 7.38 14.48
C CYS A 66 -8.81 8.61 13.62
N GLY A 67 -8.86 8.41 12.31
CA GLY A 67 -9.25 9.41 11.33
C GLY A 67 -9.61 8.75 10.01
N THR A 68 -9.95 9.57 9.02
CA THR A 68 -10.46 9.09 7.73
C THR A 68 -9.67 9.66 6.57
N VAL A 69 -9.40 8.81 5.58
CA VAL A 69 -8.85 9.20 4.27
C VAL A 69 -9.91 8.99 3.20
N LYS A 70 -10.19 10.02 2.40
CA LYS A 70 -11.08 9.90 1.24
C LYS A 70 -10.32 9.41 0.01
N VAL A 71 -10.87 8.42 -0.67
CA VAL A 71 -10.31 7.84 -1.90
C VAL A 71 -11.40 7.61 -2.94
N PRO A 72 -11.10 7.64 -4.25
CA PRO A 72 -12.07 7.25 -5.25
C PRO A 72 -12.33 5.74 -5.17
N LEU A 73 -13.59 5.35 -5.43
CA LEU A 73 -13.95 3.94 -5.64
C LEU A 73 -13.23 3.38 -6.86
N ASP A 74 -13.23 4.14 -7.95
CA ASP A 74 -12.57 3.80 -9.21
C ASP A 74 -11.48 4.85 -9.49
N TYR A 75 -10.23 4.40 -9.49
CA TYR A 75 -9.09 5.28 -9.72
C TYR A 75 -8.96 5.69 -11.19
N ALA A 76 -9.61 5.04 -12.16
CA ALA A 76 -9.70 5.59 -13.51
C ALA A 76 -10.63 6.83 -13.58
N GLU A 77 -11.55 6.96 -12.61
CA GLU A 77 -12.49 8.08 -12.45
C GLU A 77 -12.28 8.77 -11.09
N PRO A 78 -11.16 9.51 -10.88
CA PRO A 78 -10.78 10.05 -9.57
C PRO A 78 -11.77 11.07 -8.99
N ASP A 79 -12.65 11.63 -9.82
CA ASP A 79 -13.72 12.57 -9.45
C ASP A 79 -15.08 11.88 -9.23
N GLY A 80 -15.14 10.56 -9.41
CA GLY A 80 -16.34 9.76 -9.22
C GLY A 80 -16.67 9.51 -7.75
N ARG A 81 -17.41 8.43 -7.48
CA ARG A 81 -17.85 8.06 -6.12
C ARG A 81 -16.64 7.92 -5.20
N GLN A 82 -16.69 8.58 -4.05
CA GLN A 82 -15.65 8.50 -3.02
C GLN A 82 -16.01 7.47 -1.95
N LEU A 83 -14.97 6.89 -1.36
CA LEU A 83 -15.01 6.02 -0.19
C LEU A 83 -14.23 6.67 0.94
N GLU A 84 -14.53 6.24 2.16
CA GLU A 84 -13.86 6.64 3.38
C GLU A 84 -13.09 5.44 3.94
N LEU A 85 -11.77 5.57 4.05
CA LEU A 85 -10.91 4.57 4.69
C LEU A 85 -10.58 5.04 6.09
N THR A 86 -11.00 4.27 7.10
CA THR A 86 -10.59 4.48 8.48
C THR A 86 -9.13 4.11 8.65
N VAL A 87 -8.35 5.01 9.25
CA VAL A 87 -6.97 4.77 9.65
C VAL A 87 -6.82 5.05 11.14
N SER A 88 -5.89 4.36 11.79
CA SER A 88 -5.53 4.60 13.17
C SER A 88 -4.02 4.85 13.31
N ARG A 89 -3.63 5.51 14.39
CA ARG A 89 -2.23 5.75 14.73
C ARG A 89 -2.02 5.81 16.24
N THR A 90 -0.85 5.36 16.65
CA THR A 90 -0.23 5.71 17.93
C THR A 90 0.90 6.72 17.65
N PRO A 91 0.96 7.87 18.33
CA PRO A 91 2.07 8.81 18.18
C PRO A 91 3.41 8.20 18.60
N ALA A 92 4.50 8.57 17.90
CA ALA A 92 5.84 8.19 18.34
C ALA A 92 6.13 8.76 19.73
N THR A 93 6.82 7.97 20.57
CA THR A 93 7.13 8.32 21.97
C THR A 93 8.39 9.19 22.12
N GLY A 94 9.24 9.23 21.08
CA GLY A 94 10.45 10.05 21.07
C GLY A 94 10.18 11.55 20.85
N PRO A 95 11.22 12.40 20.96
CA PRO A 95 11.10 13.83 20.71
C PRO A 95 10.56 14.14 19.32
N ALA A 96 9.73 15.18 19.20
CA ALA A 96 9.11 15.55 17.92
C ALA A 96 10.16 15.87 16.82
N GLN A 97 11.34 16.36 17.20
CA GLN A 97 12.43 16.70 16.27
C GLN A 97 13.12 15.46 15.68
N GLU A 98 13.02 14.31 16.33
CA GLU A 98 13.62 13.05 15.89
C GLU A 98 12.64 12.20 15.04
N ARG A 99 11.38 12.62 14.95
CA ARG A 99 10.37 11.90 14.18
C ARG A 99 10.71 11.89 12.69
N GLN A 100 10.98 10.71 12.15
CA GLN A 100 11.31 10.51 10.74
C GLN A 100 10.10 10.47 9.80
N GLY A 101 8.92 10.11 10.31
CA GLY A 101 7.72 9.98 9.49
C GLY A 101 6.66 9.08 10.11
N ALA A 102 5.80 8.53 9.27
CA ALA A 102 4.83 7.50 9.66
C ALA A 102 5.34 6.13 9.21
N PHE A 103 5.28 5.15 10.11
CA PHE A 103 5.40 3.74 9.74
C PHE A 103 4.01 3.23 9.37
N VAL A 104 3.80 2.93 8.09
CA VAL A 104 2.51 2.42 7.59
C VAL A 104 2.59 0.90 7.54
N TYR A 105 1.61 0.24 8.16
CA TYR A 105 1.61 -1.20 8.34
C TYR A 105 0.34 -1.82 7.77
N ASN A 106 0.50 -2.94 7.07
CA ASN A 106 -0.60 -3.79 6.65
C ASN A 106 -0.31 -5.23 7.13
N PRO A 107 -1.16 -5.83 7.98
CA PRO A 107 -0.92 -7.14 8.57
C PRO A 107 -1.12 -8.32 7.60
N GLY A 108 -1.60 -8.09 6.37
CA GLY A 108 -2.09 -9.13 5.47
C GLY A 108 -3.58 -9.44 5.70
N GLY A 109 -4.00 -10.68 5.44
CA GLY A 109 -5.42 -11.06 5.38
C GLY A 109 -5.77 -11.53 3.98
N PRO A 110 -6.69 -10.90 3.22
CA PRO A 110 -7.41 -9.65 3.40
C PRO A 110 -8.68 -9.77 4.29
N GLY A 111 -9.43 -8.69 4.43
CA GLY A 111 -10.76 -8.68 5.08
C GLY A 111 -10.75 -8.48 6.59
N ALA A 112 -9.60 -8.59 7.25
CA ALA A 112 -9.45 -8.25 8.66
C ALA A 112 -9.27 -6.74 8.87
N SER A 113 -9.85 -6.21 9.94
CA SER A 113 -9.57 -4.84 10.39
C SER A 113 -8.15 -4.73 10.94
N SER A 114 -7.45 -3.66 10.59
CA SER A 114 -6.07 -3.41 11.02
C SER A 114 -5.95 -2.26 12.03
N ILE A 115 -7.07 -1.70 12.49
CA ILE A 115 -7.06 -0.45 13.27
C ILE A 115 -6.41 -0.61 14.65
N THR A 116 -6.31 -1.82 15.20
CA THR A 116 -5.66 -2.09 16.50
C THR A 116 -4.14 -2.25 16.39
N PHE A 117 -3.58 -2.44 15.20
CA PHE A 117 -2.16 -2.79 15.05
C PHE A 117 -1.16 -1.74 15.55
N PRO A 118 -1.41 -0.42 15.50
CA PRO A 118 -0.48 0.55 16.08
C PRO A 118 -0.21 0.31 17.57
N MET A 119 -1.13 -0.33 18.30
CA MET A 119 -0.94 -0.70 19.70
C MET A 119 0.15 -1.76 19.91
N ALA A 120 0.50 -2.54 18.88
CA ALA A 120 1.59 -3.52 18.98
C ALA A 120 2.95 -2.84 19.24
N GLY A 121 3.12 -1.58 18.81
CA GLY A 121 4.31 -0.78 19.12
C GLY A 121 4.32 -0.21 20.55
N GLU A 122 3.24 -0.36 21.31
CA GLU A 122 3.15 0.03 22.72
C GLU A 122 3.55 -1.12 23.67
N LEU A 123 3.73 -2.33 23.12
CA LEU A 123 4.20 -3.48 23.90
C LEU A 123 5.69 -3.30 24.24
N PRO A 124 6.08 -3.54 25.51
CA PRO A 124 7.48 -3.43 25.95
C PRO A 124 8.39 -4.50 25.34
#